data_AF-A0A6N0LGR4-F1
#
_entry.id   AF-A0A6N0LGR4-F1
#
_cell.length_a   1.000
_cell.length_b   1.000
_cell.length_c   1.000
_cell.angle_alpha   90.00
_cell.angle_beta   90.00
_cell.angle_gamma   90.00
#
_symmetry.space_group_name_H-M   'P 1'
#
loop_
_entity.id
_entity.type
_entity.pdbx_description
1 polymer ?
#
loop_
_entity_poly.entity_id
_entity_poly.type
_entity_poly.pdbx_seq_one_letter_code
_entity_poly.pdbx_strand_id
1 'polypeptide(L)' 'MSKVRVKYQDGVEEDLIEVHEEGAGVLNIFHKNRDGEFLTQHLPPYARMQVHNLQYGSYLLGSKLVEVIRYDYP' A
#
# COMPACT_ATOMS: atom_id res chain seq x y z
N MET A 1 -8.86 11.01 -5.46
CA MET A 1 -9.57 9.95 -4.73
C MET A 1 -8.52 9.09 -4.07
N SER A 2 -8.48 9.08 -2.75
CA SER A 2 -7.71 8.10 -1.97
C SER A 2 -8.25 6.72 -2.31
N LYS A 3 -7.37 5.73 -2.54
CA LYS A 3 -7.80 4.39 -2.99
C LYS A 3 -7.69 3.34 -1.89
N VAL A 4 -6.79 3.57 -0.92
CA VAL A 4 -6.66 2.76 0.30
C VAL A 4 -6.42 3.65 1.49
N ARG A 5 -7.00 3.27 2.64
CA ARG A 5 -6.64 3.82 3.95
C ARG A 5 -5.97 2.77 4.81
N VAL A 6 -4.90 3.19 5.47
CA VAL A 6 -4.15 2.39 6.43
C VAL A 6 -4.16 3.02 7.81
N LYS A 7 -3.96 2.19 8.84
CA LYS A 7 -3.83 2.60 10.23
C LYS A 7 -2.49 2.15 10.79
N TYR A 8 -1.75 3.09 11.36
CA TYR A 8 -0.50 2.84 12.07
C TYR A 8 -0.76 2.29 13.48
N GLN A 9 0.26 1.67 14.09
CA GLN A 9 0.17 1.13 15.45
C GLN A 9 -0.12 2.18 16.53
N ASP A 10 0.26 3.44 16.29
CA ASP A 10 -0.04 4.58 17.17
C ASP A 10 -1.47 5.11 17.01
N GLY A 11 -2.25 4.51 16.10
CA GLY A 11 -3.64 4.85 15.83
C GLY A 11 -3.83 5.92 14.76
N VAL A 12 -2.76 6.50 14.21
CA VAL A 12 -2.84 7.45 13.09
C VAL A 12 -3.35 6.73 11.85
N GLU A 13 -4.22 7.39 11.09
CA GLU A 13 -4.70 6.90 9.79
C GLU A 13 -4.11 7.71 8.65
N GLU A 14 -3.81 7.05 7.54
CA GLU A 14 -3.30 7.69 6.33
C GLU A 14 -3.94 7.13 5.06
N ASP A 15 -4.24 8.05 4.15
CA ASP A 15 -4.74 7.75 2.81
C ASP A 15 -3.58 7.58 1.82
N LEU A 16 -3.60 6.48 1.08
CA LEU A 16 -2.64 6.16 0.03
C LEU A 16 -3.23 6.43 -1.36
N ILE A 17 -2.34 6.80 -2.28
CA ILE A 17 -2.66 7.00 -3.69
C ILE A 17 -2.12 5.86 -4.54
N GLU A 18 -2.80 5.54 -5.64
CA GLU A 18 -2.27 4.59 -6.61
C GLU A 18 -1.25 5.26 -7.55
N VAL A 19 -0.17 4.53 -7.82
CA VAL A 19 0.88 4.90 -8.77
C VAL A 19 1.03 3.79 -9.79
N HIS A 20 1.18 4.19 -11.05
CA HIS A 20 1.34 3.29 -12.19
C HIS A 20 2.83 3.21 -12.56
N GLU A 21 3.35 1.99 -12.67
CA GLU A 21 4.70 1.71 -13.14
C GLU A 21 4.62 0.74 -14.33
N GLU A 22 5.01 1.21 -15.51
CA GLU A 22 5.11 0.38 -16.72
C GLU A 22 6.51 -0.21 -16.82
N GLY A 23 6.60 -1.54 -16.95
CA GLY A 23 7.86 -2.25 -17.11
C GLY A 23 7.69 -3.51 -17.93
N ALA A 24 8.56 -3.72 -18.93
CA ALA A 24 8.56 -4.90 -19.80
C ALA A 24 7.18 -5.23 -20.44
N GLY A 25 6.40 -4.20 -20.77
CA GLY A 25 5.06 -4.35 -21.38
C GLY A 25 3.95 -4.72 -20.39
N VAL A 26 4.22 -4.68 -19.08
CA VAL A 26 3.24 -4.92 -18.02
C VAL A 26 3.00 -3.62 -17.23
N LEU A 27 1.73 -3.28 -17.02
CA LEU A 27 1.31 -2.19 -16.13
C LEU A 27 1.19 -2.74 -14.70
N ASN A 28 2.07 -2.27 -13.81
CA ASN A 28 1.97 -2.55 -12.38
C ASN A 28 1.36 -1.34 -11.68
N ILE A 29 0.43 -1.58 -10.76
CA ILE A 29 -0.22 -0.54 -9.98
C ILE A 29 0.09 -0.82 -8.51
N PHE A 30 0.56 0.20 -7.79
CA PHE A 30 0.93 0.12 -6.37
C PHE A 30 0.28 1.23 -5.56
N HIS A 31 0.23 1.07 -4.24
CA HIS A 31 -0.16 2.13 -3.31
C HIS A 31 1.07 2.81 -2.71
N LYS A 32 1.04 4.14 -2.63
CA LYS A 32 2.11 4.98 -2.11
C LYS A 32 1.58 6.07 -1.17
N ASN A 33 2.34 6.39 -0.13
CA ASN A 33 2.04 7.51 0.77
C ASN A 33 2.57 8.85 0.25
N ARG A 34 2.35 9.93 1.00
CA ARG A 34 2.82 11.27 0.61
C ARG A 34 4.34 11.39 0.58
N ASP A 35 5.04 10.60 1.39
CA ASP A 35 6.49 10.69 1.60
C ASP A 35 7.30 9.93 0.55
N GLY A 36 6.73 8.97 -0.16
CA GLY A 36 7.54 8.14 -1.06
C GLY A 36 7.32 6.65 -0.96
N GLU A 37 6.71 6.20 0.12
CA GLU A 37 6.80 4.84 0.59
C GLU A 37 5.65 4.00 0.02
N PHE A 38 5.99 2.79 -0.41
CA PHE A 38 5.02 1.84 -0.93
C PHE A 38 4.59 0.87 0.15
N LEU A 39 3.37 0.35 0.03
CA LEU A 39 3.00 -0.84 0.80
C LEU A 39 3.86 -2.03 0.39
N THR A 40 4.38 -2.74 1.37
CA THR A 40 5.20 -3.93 1.19
C THR A 40 4.74 -5.05 2.11
N GLN A 41 5.03 -6.30 1.74
CA GLN A 41 4.78 -7.46 2.60
C GLN A 41 5.51 -7.30 3.93
N HIS A 42 4.89 -7.69 5.05
CA HIS A 42 5.59 -7.68 6.34
C HIS A 42 6.64 -8.79 6.44
N LEU A 43 6.49 -9.88 5.66
CA LEU A 43 7.38 -11.03 5.68
C LEU A 43 8.38 -11.01 4.50
N PRO A 44 9.61 -11.54 4.69
CA PRO A 44 10.55 -11.78 3.60
C PRO A 44 9.91 -12.63 2.48
N PRO A 45 10.19 -12.34 1.20
CA PRO A 45 11.28 -11.49 0.71
C PRO A 45 10.97 -9.97 0.58
N TYR A 46 9.99 -9.41 1.30
CA TYR A 46 9.63 -7.98 1.24
C TYR A 46 9.37 -7.49 -0.19
N ALA A 47 8.17 -7.74 -0.72
CA ALA A 47 7.76 -7.26 -2.04
C ALA A 47 6.81 -6.06 -1.94
N ARG A 48 6.88 -5.13 -2.90
CA ARG A 48 5.85 -4.09 -3.08
C ARG A 48 4.52 -4.75 -3.39
N MET A 49 3.48 -4.32 -2.69
CA MET A 49 2.14 -4.86 -2.85
C MET A 49 1.44 -4.18 -4.04
N GLN A 50 1.27 -4.97 -5.11
CA GLN A 50 0.43 -4.56 -6.23
C GLN A 50 -1.02 -4.46 -5.76
N VAL A 51 -1.77 -3.51 -6.32
CA VAL A 51 -3.17 -3.24 -5.93
C VAL A 51 -4.03 -4.50 -5.98
N HIS A 52 -3.91 -5.30 -7.05
CA HIS A 52 -4.70 -6.53 -7.22
C HIS A 52 -4.30 -7.67 -6.26
N ASN A 53 -3.13 -7.58 -5.63
CA ASN A 53 -2.67 -8.49 -4.60
C ASN A 53 -2.95 -7.98 -3.18
N LEU A 54 -3.46 -6.75 -3.03
CA LEU A 54 -3.67 -6.15 -1.72
C LEU A 54 -4.93 -6.74 -1.07
N GLN A 55 -4.79 -7.25 0.14
CA GLN A 55 -5.86 -7.83 0.95
C GLN A 55 -5.95 -7.14 2.32
N TYR A 56 -7.06 -7.31 3.05
CA TYR A 56 -7.13 -6.81 4.42
C TYR A 56 -6.03 -7.50 5.24
N GLY A 57 -5.30 -6.73 6.04
CA GLY A 57 -4.21 -7.26 6.85
C GLY A 57 -3.10 -6.26 7.13
N SER A 58 -2.02 -6.78 7.71
CA SER A 58 -0.85 -5.99 8.12
C SER A 58 0.25 -5.99 7.05
N TYR A 59 0.76 -4.80 6.78
CA TYR A 59 1.79 -4.51 5.79
C TYR A 59 2.84 -3.58 6.38
N LEU A 60 3.92 -3.37 5.65
CA LEU A 60 4.89 -2.33 5.95
C LEU A 60 4.70 -1.15 5.00
N LEU A 61 4.73 0.05 5.57
CA LEU A 61 4.86 1.30 4.85
C LEU A 61 6.19 1.93 5.30
N GLY A 62 7.18 1.88 4.41
CA GLY A 62 8.56 2.12 4.79
C GLY A 62 9.04 1.07 5.80
N SER A 63 9.37 1.52 7.01
CA SER A 63 9.77 0.66 8.13
C SER A 63 8.67 0.45 9.18
N LYS A 64 7.48 1.03 8.98
CA LYS A 64 6.38 1.00 9.96
C LYS A 64 5.35 -0.05 9.61
N LEU A 65 4.88 -0.78 10.61
CA LEU A 65 3.74 -1.68 10.45
C LEU A 65 2.43 -0.88 10.37
N VAL A 66 1.63 -1.19 9.37
CA VAL A 66 0.31 -0.60 9.13
C VAL A 66 -0.72 -1.68 8.85
N GLU A 67 -1.97 -1.41 9.20
CA GLU A 67 -3.12 -2.26 8.88
C GLU A 67 -3.98 -1.61 7.80
N VAL A 68 -4.32 -2.34 6.75
CA VAL A 68 -5.29 -1.87 5.74
C VAL A 68 -6.69 -1.98 6.34
N ILE A 69 -7.38 -0.85 6.46
CA ILE A 69 -8.71 -0.78 7.10
C ILE A 69 -9.83 -0.44 6.11
N ARG A 70 -9.50 0.09 4.92
CA ARG A 70 -10.53 0.45 3.92
C ARG A 70 -9.96 0.52 2.50
N TYR A 71 -10.79 0.06 1.55
CA TYR A 71 -10.63 0.30 0.12
C TYR A 71 -11.73 1.28 -0.29
N ASP A 72 -11.37 2.48 -0.73
CA ASP A 72 -12.34 3.41 -1.28
C ASP A 72 -12.47 3.13 -2.78
N TYR A 73 -13.23 2.07 -3.11
CA TYR A 73 -13.72 1.80 -4.46
C TYR A 73 -15.23 2.10 -4.49
N PRO A 74 -15.72 2.96 -5.40
CA PRO A 74 -17.16 3.22 -5.56
C PRO A 74 -17.91 1.99 -6.09
#